data_AF-A0A1H5NQY2-F1
#
_entry.id   AF-A0A1H5NQY2-F1
#
_cell.length_a   1.000
_cell.length_b   1.000
_cell.length_c   1.000
_cell.angle_alpha   90.00
_cell.angle_beta   90.00
_cell.angle_gamma   90.00
#
_symmetry.space_group_name_H-M   'P 1'
#
loop_
_entity.id
_entity.type
_entity.pdbx_description
1 polymer ?
#
loop_
_entity_poly.entity_id
_entity_poly.type
_entity_poly.pdbx_seq_one_letter_code
_entity_poly.pdbx_strand_id
1 'polypeptide(L)'
;MTDPGHRVGGGPGPGAGGDLGNEVEGYLLWRARITEAEQRAREFTGRMDWLTTAQRDEVERHYVEDSLRRARQDLERIAARCVSLRDEYERRYRELRARCVGWAVAVCGGVAFVATAMTAVSLGR
;
A
#
# COMPACT_ATOMS: atom_id res chain seq x y z
N MET A 1 -11.47 -17.63 -45.97
CA MET A 1 -11.43 -18.17 -44.59
C MET A 1 -10.63 -17.16 -43.78
N THR A 2 -11.31 -16.12 -43.32
CA THR A 2 -10.72 -14.89 -42.82
C THR A 2 -10.25 -15.10 -41.37
N ASP A 3 -8.97 -14.87 -41.13
CA ASP A 3 -8.39 -14.77 -39.79
C ASP A 3 -8.99 -13.55 -39.06
N PRO A 4 -9.76 -13.71 -37.97
CA PRO A 4 -10.23 -12.59 -37.21
C PRO A 4 -9.15 -12.20 -36.20
N GLY A 5 -8.31 -11.26 -36.63
CA GLY A 5 -7.81 -10.15 -35.83
C GLY A 5 -7.47 -10.43 -34.37
N HIS A 6 -6.22 -10.85 -34.14
CA HIS A 6 -5.51 -10.49 -32.94
C HIS A 6 -5.45 -8.95 -32.81
N ARG A 7 -6.28 -8.37 -31.95
CA ARG A 7 -6.04 -7.02 -31.41
C ARG A 7 -6.08 -7.08 -29.89
N VAL A 8 -4.88 -7.12 -29.34
CA VAL A 8 -4.56 -6.84 -27.94
C VAL A 8 -4.90 -5.37 -27.69
N GLY A 9 -6.16 -5.12 -27.33
CA GLY A 9 -6.65 -3.81 -26.89
C GLY A 9 -6.79 -3.75 -25.38
N GLY A 10 -5.81 -4.29 -24.64
CA GLY A 10 -5.74 -4.17 -23.19
C GLY A 10 -4.96 -2.91 -22.83
N GLY A 11 -5.59 -1.74 -22.96
CA GLY A 11 -5.03 -0.52 -22.38
C GLY A 11 -4.84 -0.69 -20.88
N PRO A 12 -3.79 -0.12 -20.26
CA PRO A 12 -3.60 -0.22 -18.82
C PRO A 12 -4.85 0.35 -18.15
N GLY A 13 -5.59 -0.49 -17.42
CA GLY A 13 -6.75 -0.03 -16.67
C GLY A 13 -6.33 1.11 -15.71
N PRO A 14 -7.26 1.95 -15.24
CA PRO A 14 -6.97 3.11 -14.39
C PRO A 14 -6.08 2.82 -13.16
N GLY A 15 -6.01 1.56 -12.70
CA GLY A 15 -5.12 1.12 -11.62
C GLY A 15 -3.67 0.82 -12.03
N ALA A 16 -3.39 0.51 -13.29
CA ALA A 16 -2.06 0.12 -13.76
C ALA A 16 -1.07 1.30 -13.77
N GLY A 17 -1.54 2.52 -14.05
CA GLY A 17 -0.71 3.73 -13.95
C GLY A 17 -0.32 4.07 -12.50
N GLY A 18 -1.20 3.80 -11.54
CA GLY A 18 -0.92 3.99 -10.12
C GLY A 18 0.04 2.95 -9.56
N ASP A 19 -0.07 1.70 -10.00
CA ASP A 19 0.81 0.59 -9.59
C ASP A 19 2.25 0.81 -10.07
N LEU A 20 2.42 1.17 -11.35
CA LEU A 20 3.73 1.55 -11.89
C LEU A 20 4.32 2.78 -11.19
N GLY A 21 3.49 3.77 -10.86
CA GLY A 21 3.92 4.95 -10.10
C GLY A 21 4.50 4.59 -8.74
N ASN A 22 3.82 3.72 -7.99
CA ASN A 22 4.30 3.22 -6.70
C ASN A 22 5.59 2.41 -6.82
N GLU A 23 5.71 1.55 -7.84
CA GLU A 23 6.92 0.75 -8.07
C GLU A 23 8.13 1.64 -8.37
N VAL A 24 7.94 2.65 -9.23
CA VAL A 24 8.98 3.63 -9.56
C VAL A 24 9.37 4.45 -8.33
N GLU A 25 8.40 4.91 -7.54
CA GLU A 25 8.68 5.64 -6.30
C GLU A 25 9.50 4.78 -5.32
N GLY A 26 9.10 3.52 -5.13
CA GLY A 26 9.83 2.56 -4.30
C GLY A 26 11.27 2.35 -4.77
N TYR A 27 11.47 2.20 -6.08
CA TYR A 27 12.80 2.10 -6.67
C TYR A 27 13.65 3.35 -6.43
N LEU A 28 13.09 4.55 -6.63
CA LEU A 28 13.80 5.81 -6.43
C LEU A 28 14.19 6.03 -4.97
N LEU A 29 13.29 5.73 -4.03
CA LEU A 29 13.57 5.78 -2.59
C LEU A 29 14.69 4.79 -2.21
N TRP A 30 14.66 3.58 -2.76
CA TRP A 30 15.72 2.59 -2.52
C TRP A 30 17.06 3.04 -3.11
N ARG A 31 17.08 3.61 -4.33
CA ARG A 31 18.29 4.17 -4.93
C ARG A 31 18.86 5.29 -4.08
N ALA A 32 18.02 6.21 -3.61
CA ALA A 32 18.43 7.28 -2.71
C ALA A 32 19.11 6.71 -1.46
N ARG A 33 18.53 5.66 -0.86
CA ARG A 33 19.10 4.97 0.32
C ARG A 33 20.46 4.35 0.05
N ILE A 34 20.68 3.72 -1.11
CA ILE A 34 22.00 3.19 -1.50
C ILE A 34 23.03 4.32 -1.53
N THR A 35 22.73 5.41 -2.23
CA THR A 35 23.61 6.59 -2.31
C THR A 35 23.99 7.12 -0.94
N GLU A 36 22.99 7.23 -0.06
CA GLU A 36 23.15 7.77 1.28
C GLU A 36 23.99 6.84 2.16
N ALA A 37 23.85 5.52 2.00
CA ALA A 37 24.67 4.55 2.70
C ALA A 37 26.13 4.60 2.24
N GLU A 38 26.38 4.67 0.94
CA GLU A 38 27.72 4.82 0.36
C GLU A 38 28.38 6.13 0.78
N GLN A 39 27.64 7.24 0.77
CA GLN A 39 28.15 8.53 1.23
C GLN A 39 28.51 8.47 2.72
N ARG A 40 27.64 7.93 3.56
CA ARG A 40 27.91 7.80 4.99
C ARG A 40 29.09 6.89 5.27
N ALA A 41 29.29 5.84 4.48
CA ALA A 41 30.46 4.97 4.57
C ALA A 41 31.76 5.75 4.30
N ARG A 42 31.80 6.53 3.22
CA ARG A 42 32.95 7.39 2.88
C ARG A 42 33.23 8.46 3.93
N GLU A 43 32.19 9.11 4.45
CA GLU A 43 32.32 10.11 5.52
C GLU A 43 32.80 9.48 6.84
N PHE A 44 32.38 8.23 7.11
CA PHE A 44 32.78 7.49 8.29
C PHE A 44 34.26 7.10 8.22
N THR A 45 34.68 6.44 7.14
CA THR A 45 36.08 6.05 6.96
C THR A 45 36.97 7.26 6.74
N GLY A 46 36.47 8.34 6.11
CA GLY A 46 37.18 9.59 5.86
C GLY A 46 37.77 10.24 7.10
N ARG A 47 37.27 9.90 8.30
CA ARG A 47 37.81 10.35 9.59
C ARG A 47 38.90 9.44 10.17
N MET A 48 39.25 8.35 9.49
CA MET A 48 40.22 7.35 9.91
C MET A 48 41.46 7.41 9.03
N ASP A 49 42.34 8.38 9.30
CA ASP A 49 43.54 8.63 8.50
C ASP A 49 44.59 7.51 8.59
N TRP A 50 44.46 6.63 9.57
CA TRP A 50 45.33 5.48 9.80
C TRP A 50 44.99 4.26 8.92
N LEU A 51 43.85 4.27 8.22
CA LEU A 51 43.45 3.18 7.32
C LEU A 51 44.11 3.31 5.95
N THR A 52 44.70 2.20 5.49
CA THR A 52 45.09 2.06 4.08
C THR A 52 43.85 2.05 3.17
N THR A 53 44.02 2.34 1.89
CA THR A 53 42.92 2.33 0.90
C THR A 53 42.20 0.98 0.85
N ALA A 54 42.93 -0.14 0.87
CA ALA A 54 42.33 -1.46 0.83
C ALA A 54 41.47 -1.75 2.07
N GLN A 55 41.94 -1.36 3.26
CA GLN A 55 41.17 -1.52 4.50
C GLN A 55 39.94 -0.60 4.52
N ARG A 56 40.08 0.62 3.98
CA ARG A 56 38.98 1.57 3.84
C ARG A 56 37.87 1.00 2.95
N ASP A 57 38.21 0.49 1.77
CA ASP A 57 37.25 -0.09 0.83
C ASP A 57 36.50 -1.30 1.43
N GLU A 58 37.22 -2.14 2.19
CA GLU A 58 36.62 -3.27 2.90
C GLU A 58 35.62 -2.83 3.98
N VAL A 59 35.99 -1.85 4.80
CA VAL A 59 35.11 -1.29 5.84
C VAL A 59 33.88 -0.62 5.21
N GLU A 60 34.07 0.16 4.15
CA GLU A 60 32.97 0.81 3.44
C GLU A 60 31.97 -0.20 2.88
N ARG A 61 32.47 -1.26 2.23
CA ARG A 61 31.63 -2.35 1.70
C ARG A 61 30.79 -3.00 2.80
N HIS A 62 31.40 -3.38 3.92
CA HIS A 62 30.68 -4.00 5.03
C HIS A 62 29.70 -3.04 5.70
N TYR A 63 30.05 -1.76 5.82
CA TYR A 63 29.16 -0.74 6.35
C TYR A 63 27.91 -0.57 5.49
N VAL A 64 28.08 -0.46 4.16
CA VAL A 64 26.97 -0.32 3.22
C VAL A 64 26.07 -1.55 3.27
N GLU A 65 26.66 -2.75 3.25
CA GLU A 65 25.91 -4.01 3.31
C GLU A 65 25.07 -4.11 4.60
N ASP A 66 25.66 -3.84 5.77
CA ASP A 66 24.93 -3.87 7.04
C ASP A 66 23.84 -2.79 7.10
N SER A 67 24.14 -1.58 6.64
CA SER A 67 23.20 -0.46 6.62
C SER A 67 21.98 -0.78 5.75
N LEU A 68 22.19 -1.33 4.55
CA LEU A 68 21.12 -1.70 3.64
C LEU A 68 20.31 -2.90 4.16
N ARG A 69 20.98 -3.88 4.79
CA ARG A 69 20.31 -5.01 5.44
C ARG A 69 19.36 -4.55 6.55
N ARG A 70 19.81 -3.66 7.45
CA ARG A 70 18.97 -3.11 8.53
C ARG A 70 17.82 -2.28 7.96
N ALA A 71 18.11 -1.40 7.01
CA ALA A 71 17.09 -0.59 6.34
C ALA A 71 16.00 -1.46 5.72
N ARG A 72 16.37 -2.57 5.07
CA ARG A 72 15.41 -3.51 4.50
C ARG A 72 14.53 -4.16 5.58
N GLN A 73 15.13 -4.65 6.66
CA GLN A 73 14.38 -5.26 7.77
C GLN A 73 13.39 -4.29 8.41
N ASP A 74 13.79 -3.03 8.59
CA ASP A 74 12.92 -1.99 9.13
C ASP A 74 11.75 -1.70 8.19
N LEU A 75 12.00 -1.59 6.88
CA LEU A 75 10.95 -1.41 5.87
C LEU A 75 9.96 -2.58 5.86
N GLU A 76 10.46 -3.83 5.89
CA GLU A 76 9.62 -5.03 5.94
C GLU A 76 8.76 -5.05 7.22
N ARG A 77 9.34 -4.68 8.36
CA ARG A 77 8.62 -4.61 9.64
C ARG A 77 7.52 -3.53 9.63
N ILE A 78 7.84 -2.35 9.12
CA ILE A 78 6.88 -1.24 9.01
C ILE A 78 5.75 -1.63 8.05
N ALA A 79 6.08 -2.20 6.89
CA ALA A 79 5.08 -2.67 5.92
C ALA A 79 4.14 -3.70 6.54
N ALA A 80 4.68 -4.70 7.25
CA ALA A 80 3.88 -5.69 7.97
C ALA A 80 2.95 -5.04 9.01
N ARG A 81 3.44 -4.04 9.76
CA ARG A 81 2.63 -3.31 10.74
C ARG A 81 1.52 -2.49 10.08
N CYS A 82 1.81 -1.80 8.97
CA CYS A 82 0.82 -1.04 8.22
C CYS A 82 -0.30 -1.94 7.68
N VAL A 83 0.04 -3.12 7.15
CA VAL A 83 -0.94 -4.11 6.69
C VAL A 83 -1.81 -4.61 7.85
N SER A 84 -1.19 -4.94 8.99
CA SER A 84 -1.91 -5.36 10.20
C SER A 84 -2.87 -4.29 10.70
N LEU A 85 -2.44 -3.02 10.75
CA LEU A 85 -3.29 -1.90 11.16
C LEU A 85 -4.45 -1.71 10.17
N ARG A 86 -4.18 -1.75 8.87
CA ARG A 86 -5.22 -1.63 7.84
C ARG A 86 -6.31 -2.69 8.01
N ASP A 87 -5.92 -3.94 8.24
CA ASP A 87 -6.89 -5.02 8.46
C ASP A 87 -7.72 -4.81 9.74
N GLU A 88 -7.10 -4.34 10.83
CA GLU A 88 -7.83 -3.99 12.07
C GLU A 88 -8.88 -2.88 11.83
N TYR A 89 -8.50 -1.83 11.10
CA TYR A 89 -9.41 -0.74 10.77
C TYR A 89 -10.50 -1.16 9.78
N GLU A 90 -10.17 -1.94 8.75
CA GLU A 90 -11.15 -2.45 7.79
C GLU A 90 -12.19 -3.36 8.44
N ARG A 91 -11.80 -4.16 9.44
CA ARG A 91 -12.75 -4.97 10.21
C ARG A 91 -13.72 -4.08 10.98
N ARG A 92 -13.22 -3.10 11.75
CA ARG A 92 -14.07 -2.14 12.48
C ARG A 92 -14.98 -1.35 11.55
N TYR A 93 -14.46 -0.93 10.40
CA TYR A 93 -15.24 -0.22 9.39
C TYR A 93 -16.35 -1.09 8.80
N ARG A 94 -16.05 -2.36 8.48
CA ARG A 94 -17.05 -3.31 7.96
C ARG A 94 -18.18 -3.54 8.97
N GLU A 95 -17.87 -3.67 10.25
CA GLU A 95 -18.89 -3.80 11.30
C GLU A 95 -19.79 -2.56 11.40
N LEU A 96 -19.19 -1.37 11.43
CA LEU A 96 -19.95 -0.12 11.52
C LEU A 96 -20.80 0.09 10.26
N ARG A 97 -20.24 -0.17 9.09
CA ARG A 97 -20.94 -0.12 7.80
C ARG A 97 -22.12 -1.08 7.78
N ALA A 98 -21.94 -2.33 8.23
CA ALA A 98 -23.01 -3.32 8.28
C ALA A 98 -24.17 -2.85 9.17
N ARG A 99 -23.86 -2.25 10.34
CA ARG A 99 -24.87 -1.67 11.24
C ARG A 99 -25.60 -0.50 10.57
N CYS A 100 -24.88 0.47 10.01
CA CYS A 100 -25.49 1.63 9.35
C CYS A 100 -26.38 1.22 8.17
N VAL A 101 -25.92 0.29 7.34
CA VAL A 101 -26.70 -0.25 6.23
C VAL A 101 -27.92 -1.02 6.76
N GLY A 102 -27.76 -1.84 7.80
CA GLY A 102 -28.87 -2.55 8.44
C GLY A 102 -29.94 -1.61 8.97
N TRP A 103 -29.55 -0.54 9.68
CA TRP A 103 -30.46 0.50 10.15
C TRP A 103 -31.16 1.23 9.01
N ALA A 104 -30.42 1.62 7.97
CA ALA A 104 -31.00 2.28 6.80
C ALA A 104 -32.04 1.39 6.10
N VAL A 105 -31.73 0.10 5.90
CA VAL A 105 -32.65 -0.88 5.31
C VAL A 105 -33.87 -1.09 6.21
N ALA A 106 -33.69 -1.21 7.52
CA ALA A 106 -34.79 -1.38 8.46
C ALA A 106 -35.74 -0.17 8.48
N VAL A 107 -35.21 1.06 8.47
CA VAL A 107 -36.01 2.29 8.41
C VAL A 107 -36.75 2.38 7.07
N CYS A 108 -36.08 2.19 5.94
CA CYS A 108 -36.73 2.22 4.62
C CYS A 108 -37.81 1.14 4.50
N GLY A 109 -37.54 -0.08 4.96
CA GLY A 109 -38.50 -1.17 4.96
C GLY A 109 -39.71 -0.89 5.87
N GLY A 110 -39.47 -0.34 7.06
CA GLY A 110 -40.53 0.08 7.99
C GLY A 110 -41.43 1.17 7.39
N VAL A 111 -40.84 2.20 6.78
CA VAL A 111 -41.59 3.26 6.09
C VAL A 111 -42.43 2.70 4.94
N ALA A 112 -41.84 1.83 4.11
CA ALA A 112 -42.56 1.20 3.01
C ALA A 112 -43.72 0.33 3.50
N PHE A 113 -43.52 -0.44 4.57
CA PHE A 113 -44.56 -1.27 5.18
C PHE A 113 -45.72 -0.45 5.77
N VAL A 114 -45.41 0.64 6.48
CA VAL A 114 -46.42 1.54 7.04
C VAL A 114 -47.21 2.23 5.91
N ALA A 115 -46.53 2.67 4.85
CA ALA A 115 -47.19 3.27 3.69
C ALA A 115 -48.14 2.28 2.99
N THR A 116 -47.70 1.04 2.75
CA THR A 116 -48.57 0.02 2.12
C THR A 116 -49.75 -0.35 3.01
N ALA A 117 -49.53 -0.52 4.32
CA ALA A 117 -50.61 -0.76 5.27
C ALA A 117 -51.65 0.38 5.28
N MET A 118 -51.20 1.64 5.28
CA MET A 118 -52.11 2.80 5.20
C MET A 118 -52.91 2.80 3.89
N THR A 119 -52.27 2.53 2.75
CA THR A 119 -52.99 2.45 1.47
C THR A 119 -54.03 1.33 1.47
N ALA A 120 -53.71 0.15 2.00
CA ALA A 120 -54.65 -0.97 2.11
C ALA A 120 -55.85 -0.63 3.01
N VAL A 121 -55.61 -0.01 4.16
CA VAL A 121 -56.66 0.46 5.08
C VAL A 121 -57.56 1.51 4.41
N SER A 122 -56.99 2.40 3.60
CA SER A 122 -57.75 3.43 2.88
C SER A 122 -58.60 2.89 1.73
N LEU A 123 -58.20 1.80 1.07
CA LEU A 123 -58.97 1.15 0.01
C LEU A 123 -60.06 0.20 0.56
N GLY A 124 -59.86 -0.33 1.77
CA GLY A 124 -60.82 -1.22 2.44
C GLY A 124 -61.93 -0.49 3.23
N ARG A 125 -61.88 0.85 3.30
CA ARG A 125 -62.94 1.71 3.85
C ARG A 125 -63.77 2.31 2.74
#